data_AF-A0A8S0FX12-F1
#
_entry.id   AF-A0A8S0FX12-F1
#
_cell.length_a   1.000
_cell.length_b   1.000
_cell.length_c   1.000
_cell.angle_alpha   90.00
_cell.angle_beta   90.00
_cell.angle_gamma   90.00
#
_symmetry.space_group_name_H-M   'P 1'
#
loop_
_entity.id
_entity.type
_entity.pdbx_description
1 polymer ?
#
loop_
_entity_poly.entity_id
_entity_poly.type
_entity_poly.pdbx_seq_one_letter_code
_entity_poly.pdbx_strand_id
1 'polypeptide(L)'
;MPVGVAGFDINSSCVSFISALEVAAGLLNCGAYRRIAIVSADIASRGIDWDHEESSLIFGDGAACAIVERGDGRSGIIASLIEMYPEGSELCEIRAGGTRRNPRSGVSDSDFLFHMQGKPLFRFASSLIEDYFSRLLQKSSLQLSDIGTVVPHQARSSFP
;
A
#
# COMPACT_ATOMS: atom_id res chain seq x y z
N MET A 1 -8.28 5.08 -21.53
CA MET A 1 -7.32 4.10 -22.06
C MET A 1 -7.61 3.91 -23.55
N PRO A 2 -6.62 3.91 -24.45
CA PRO A 2 -6.83 3.55 -25.86
C PRO A 2 -7.42 2.14 -25.98
N VAL A 3 -8.22 1.91 -27.02
CA VAL A 3 -8.80 0.59 -27.32
C VAL A 3 -7.67 -0.44 -27.50
N GLY A 4 -7.81 -1.60 -26.86
CA GLY A 4 -6.85 -2.71 -26.96
C GLY A 4 -5.67 -2.67 -25.98
N VAL A 5 -5.61 -1.69 -25.07
CA VAL A 5 -4.59 -1.65 -24.00
C VAL A 5 -5.01 -2.55 -22.85
N ALA A 6 -4.14 -3.48 -22.46
CA ALA A 6 -4.36 -4.35 -21.30
C ALA A 6 -4.41 -3.55 -19.99
N GLY A 7 -5.28 -3.95 -19.08
CA GLY A 7 -5.41 -3.37 -17.74
C GLY A 7 -5.84 -4.43 -16.74
N PHE A 8 -5.31 -4.34 -15.53
CA PHE A 8 -5.63 -5.23 -14.41
C PHE A 8 -5.36 -4.53 -13.09
N ASP A 9 -5.99 -5.01 -12.02
CA ASP A 9 -5.81 -4.49 -10.67
C ASP A 9 -4.77 -5.29 -9.90
N ILE A 10 -4.01 -4.59 -9.06
CA ILE A 10 -3.13 -5.17 -8.05
C ILE A 10 -3.63 -4.68 -6.71
N ASN A 11 -3.93 -5.61 -5.80
CA ASN A 11 -4.45 -5.28 -4.48
C ASN A 11 -3.58 -5.88 -3.37
N SER A 12 -2.86 -5.00 -2.69
CA SER A 12 -2.20 -5.23 -1.40
C SER A 12 -2.60 -4.13 -0.41
N SER A 13 -3.89 -3.77 -0.41
CA SER A 13 -4.45 -2.67 0.40
C SER A 13 -3.72 -1.34 0.11
N CYS A 14 -3.43 -0.54 1.15
CA CYS A 14 -2.83 0.80 1.00
C CYS A 14 -1.42 0.81 0.39
N VAL A 15 -0.74 -0.35 0.27
CA VAL A 15 0.60 -0.46 -0.33
C VAL A 15 0.58 -0.98 -1.77
N SER A 16 -0.61 -1.04 -2.40
CA SER A 16 -0.81 -1.50 -3.78
C SER A 16 0.08 -0.80 -4.81
N PHE A 17 0.37 0.49 -4.64
CA PHE A 17 1.26 1.22 -5.54
C PHE A 17 2.70 0.65 -5.56
N ILE A 18 3.23 0.25 -4.41
CA ILE A 18 4.57 -0.33 -4.30
C ILE A 18 4.59 -1.75 -4.89
N SER A 19 3.58 -2.57 -4.60
CA SER A 19 3.43 -3.88 -5.24
C SER A 19 3.28 -3.76 -6.76
N ALA A 20 2.55 -2.75 -7.24
CA ALA A 20 2.42 -2.46 -8.66
C ALA A 20 3.74 -2.04 -9.32
N LEU A 21 4.57 -1.28 -8.62
CA LEU A 21 5.92 -0.96 -9.09
C LEU A 21 6.79 -2.21 -9.24
N GLU A 22 6.73 -3.16 -8.30
CA GLU A 22 7.50 -4.41 -8.39
C GLU A 22 7.04 -5.29 -9.56
N VAL A 23 5.72 -5.43 -9.75
CA VAL A 23 5.15 -6.13 -10.91
C VAL A 23 5.52 -5.44 -12.22
N ALA A 24 5.39 -4.11 -12.27
CA ALA A 24 5.76 -3.32 -13.45
C ALA A 24 7.25 -3.47 -13.79
N ALA A 25 8.14 -3.45 -12.79
CA ALA A 25 9.57 -3.66 -13.00
C ALA A 25 9.86 -5.03 -13.62
N GLY A 26 9.20 -6.09 -13.15
CA GLY A 26 9.31 -7.43 -13.74
C GLY A 26 8.85 -7.46 -15.20
N LEU A 27 7.68 -6.88 -15.48
CA LEU A 27 7.08 -6.82 -16.82
C LEU A 27 7.90 -5.98 -17.81
N LEU A 28 8.49 -4.89 -17.35
CA LEU A 28 9.40 -4.05 -18.15
C LEU A 28 10.73 -4.75 -18.41
N ASN A 29 11.27 -5.45 -17.43
CA ASN A 29 12.57 -6.12 -17.54
C ASN A 29 12.52 -7.38 -18.41
N CYS A 30 11.40 -8.11 -18.45
CA CYS A 30 11.21 -9.24 -19.36
C CYS A 30 10.81 -8.81 -20.78
N GLY A 31 10.59 -7.51 -21.01
CA GLY A 31 10.24 -6.95 -22.32
C GLY A 31 8.78 -7.15 -22.74
N ALA A 32 7.91 -7.62 -21.84
CA ALA A 32 6.48 -7.76 -22.12
C ALA A 32 5.81 -6.42 -22.40
N TYR A 33 6.29 -5.36 -21.74
CA TYR A 33 5.82 -3.99 -21.95
C TYR A 33 7.00 -3.03 -22.03
N ARG A 34 6.80 -1.89 -22.73
CA ARG A 34 7.79 -0.80 -22.81
C ARG A 34 7.50 0.34 -21.83
N ARG A 35 6.21 0.60 -21.60
CA ARG A 35 5.69 1.68 -20.77
C ARG A 35 4.43 1.19 -20.07
N ILE A 36 4.35 1.40 -18.76
CA ILE A 36 3.21 1.00 -17.93
C ILE A 36 2.72 2.23 -17.17
N ALA A 37 1.40 2.44 -17.13
CA ALA A 37 0.79 3.43 -16.26
C ALA A 37 0.30 2.71 -14.99
N ILE A 38 0.76 3.18 -13.83
CA ILE A 38 0.30 2.73 -12.51
C ILE A 38 -0.60 3.83 -11.97
N VAL A 39 -1.86 3.50 -11.73
CA VAL A 39 -2.87 4.43 -11.22
C VAL A 39 -3.32 3.93 -9.86
N SER A 40 -3.30 4.80 -8.86
CA SER A 40 -3.89 4.56 -7.55
C SER A 40 -4.90 5.66 -7.27
N ALA A 41 -6.14 5.28 -6.97
CA ALA A 41 -7.22 6.21 -6.72
C ALA A 41 -8.15 5.62 -5.67
N ASP A 42 -8.38 6.38 -4.60
CA ASP A 42 -9.17 5.95 -3.45
C ASP A 42 -10.16 7.05 -3.05
N ILE A 43 -11.38 6.62 -2.74
CA ILE A 43 -12.44 7.44 -2.14
C ILE A 43 -12.67 6.91 -0.71
N ALA A 44 -11.66 7.08 0.14
CA ALA A 44 -11.68 6.59 1.51
C ALA A 44 -12.86 7.15 2.31
N SER A 45 -13.32 8.38 2.01
CA SER A 45 -14.42 9.07 2.68
C SER A 45 -15.73 8.29 2.74
N ARG A 46 -15.93 7.30 1.86
CA ARG A 46 -17.13 6.45 1.84
C ARG A 46 -17.11 5.31 2.85
N GLY A 47 -15.93 4.91 3.33
CA GLY A 47 -15.74 3.75 4.20
C GLY A 47 -15.41 4.12 5.64
N ILE A 48 -15.59 5.37 6.05
CA ILE A 48 -15.20 5.85 7.39
C ILE A 48 -16.41 5.91 8.30
N ASP A 49 -16.21 5.51 9.56
CA ASP A 49 -17.08 5.88 10.67
C ASP A 49 -16.80 7.31 11.11
N TRP A 50 -17.72 8.23 10.78
CA TRP A 50 -17.61 9.65 11.10
C TRP A 50 -17.83 9.96 12.59
N ASP A 51 -18.46 9.03 13.33
CA ASP A 51 -18.62 9.15 14.78
C ASP A 51 -17.33 8.71 15.51
N HIS A 52 -16.39 8.05 14.81
CA HIS A 52 -15.12 7.62 15.35
C HIS A 52 -14.00 8.65 15.06
N GLU A 53 -13.64 9.42 16.09
CA GLU A 53 -12.73 10.57 16.01
C GLU A 53 -11.34 10.22 15.46
N GLU A 54 -10.74 9.09 15.88
CA GLU A 54 -9.38 8.73 15.45
C GLU A 54 -9.27 8.42 13.94
N SER A 55 -10.33 7.88 13.33
CA SER A 55 -10.36 7.54 11.90
C SER A 55 -10.88 8.68 11.03
N SER A 56 -11.86 9.45 11.51
CA SER A 56 -12.48 10.52 10.73
C SER A 56 -11.53 11.68 10.38
N LEU A 57 -10.45 11.86 11.15
CA LEU A 57 -9.50 12.97 10.97
C LEU A 57 -8.30 12.64 10.07
N ILE A 58 -8.10 11.38 9.69
CA ILE A 58 -6.84 10.93 9.05
C ILE A 58 -6.99 10.52 7.57
N PHE A 59 -8.21 10.46 7.06
CA PHE A 59 -8.48 10.03 5.69
C PHE A 59 -8.93 11.17 4.80
N GLY A 60 -8.50 11.09 3.54
CA GLY A 60 -8.97 11.94 2.45
C GLY A 60 -9.09 11.13 1.17
N ASP A 61 -9.77 11.71 0.19
CA ASP A 61 -9.91 11.11 -1.14
C ASP A 61 -8.79 11.64 -2.05
N GLY A 62 -8.24 10.79 -2.91
CA GLY A 62 -7.11 11.16 -3.73
C GLY A 62 -6.81 10.20 -4.87
N ALA A 63 -6.05 10.68 -5.84
CA ALA A 63 -5.56 9.87 -6.93
C ALA A 63 -4.15 10.31 -7.35
N ALA A 64 -3.33 9.34 -7.75
CA ALA A 64 -2.01 9.55 -8.30
C ALA A 64 -1.79 8.60 -9.48
N CYS A 65 -0.93 9.01 -10.41
CA CYS A 65 -0.53 8.20 -11.55
C CYS A 65 0.97 8.35 -11.79
N ALA A 66 1.64 7.23 -12.00
CA ALA A 66 3.03 7.19 -12.46
C ALA A 66 3.11 6.42 -13.77
N ILE A 67 3.81 6.99 -14.74
CA ILE A 67 4.18 6.29 -15.97
C ILE A 67 5.62 5.83 -15.80
N VAL A 68 5.83 4.52 -15.90
CA VAL A 68 7.14 3.90 -15.69
C VAL A 68 7.62 3.19 -16.95
N GLU A 69 8.93 3.24 -17.16
CA GLU A 69 9.65 2.59 -18.25
C GLU A 69 10.88 1.86 -17.68
N ARG A 70 11.47 0.98 -18.49
CA ARG A 70 12.70 0.29 -18.08
C ARG A 70 13.83 1.29 -17.84
N GLY A 71 14.52 1.14 -16.72
CA GLY A 71 15.68 1.97 -16.37
C GLY A 71 16.85 1.82 -17.34
N ASP A 72 17.69 2.84 -17.42
CA ASP A 72 18.89 2.92 -18.26
C ASP A 72 20.18 2.48 -17.55
N GLY A 73 20.06 1.98 -16.32
CA GLY A 73 21.19 1.61 -15.45
C GLY A 73 21.68 2.75 -14.54
N ARG A 74 21.18 3.99 -14.71
CA ARG A 74 21.39 5.12 -13.80
C ARG A 74 20.17 5.39 -12.93
N SER A 75 18.98 5.07 -13.43
CA SER A 75 17.73 5.07 -12.66
C SER A 75 17.13 3.66 -12.62
N GLY A 76 16.66 3.23 -11.45
CA GLY A 76 15.99 1.94 -11.29
C GLY A 76 15.76 1.58 -9.82
N ILE A 77 15.15 0.42 -9.60
CA ILE A 77 14.97 -0.16 -8.27
C ILE A 77 16.28 -0.85 -7.87
N ILE A 78 16.91 -0.38 -6.79
CA ILE A 78 18.15 -0.97 -6.26
C ILE A 78 17.83 -2.19 -5.39
N ALA A 79 16.83 -2.07 -4.52
CA ALA A 79 16.29 -3.14 -3.70
C ALA A 79 14.79 -2.93 -3.48
N SER A 80 14.04 -4.03 -3.41
CA SER A 80 12.64 -4.08 -2.97
C SER A 80 12.51 -5.15 -1.90
N LEU A 81 11.62 -4.92 -0.94
CA LEU A 81 11.19 -5.89 0.04
C LEU A 81 9.70 -5.64 0.30
N ILE A 82 8.91 -6.71 0.27
CA ILE A 82 7.49 -6.68 0.63
C ILE A 82 7.26 -7.89 1.53
N GLU A 83 6.75 -7.66 2.73
CA GLU A 83 6.49 -8.70 3.74
C GLU A 83 5.05 -8.54 4.25
N MET A 84 4.42 -9.66 4.59
CA MET A 84 3.04 -9.70 5.08
C MET A 84 3.01 -10.41 6.44
N TYR A 85 2.36 -9.75 7.40
CA TYR A 85 2.19 -10.24 8.76
C TYR A 85 0.69 -10.38 9.07
N PRO A 86 0.06 -11.52 8.74
CA PRO A 86 -1.38 -11.71 8.86
C PRO A 86 -1.89 -11.66 10.31
N GLU A 87 -1.02 -11.84 11.30
CA GLU A 87 -1.32 -11.71 12.72
C GLU A 87 -1.87 -10.32 13.09
N GLY A 88 -1.52 -9.29 12.31
CA GLY A 88 -2.01 -7.93 12.49
C GLY A 88 -3.34 -7.63 11.79
N SER A 89 -3.96 -8.60 11.10
CA SER A 89 -5.14 -8.35 10.26
C SER A 89 -6.34 -7.76 11.02
N GLU A 90 -6.63 -8.24 12.23
CA GLU A 90 -7.73 -7.71 13.06
C GLU A 90 -7.45 -6.32 13.67
N LEU A 91 -6.21 -5.83 13.54
CA LEU A 91 -5.83 -4.49 14.01
C LEU A 91 -6.23 -3.40 13.00
N CYS A 92 -6.50 -3.76 11.75
CA CYS A 92 -6.85 -2.83 10.67
C CYS A 92 -7.67 -3.58 9.60
N GLU A 93 -8.99 -3.44 9.64
CA GLU A 93 -9.89 -4.26 8.83
C GLU A 93 -11.15 -3.51 8.37
N ILE A 94 -11.76 -4.04 7.32
CA ILE A 94 -13.18 -3.88 7.00
C ILE A 94 -13.76 -5.29 7.04
N ARG A 95 -14.76 -5.53 7.90
CA ARG A 95 -15.21 -6.89 8.23
C ARG A 95 -16.09 -7.49 7.15
N ALA A 96 -16.91 -6.67 6.49
CA ALA A 96 -17.83 -7.05 5.42
C ALA A 96 -17.38 -6.57 4.04
N GLY A 97 -18.14 -6.91 3.00
CA GLY A 97 -17.84 -6.61 1.60
C GLY A 97 -17.19 -7.78 0.83
N GLY A 98 -16.76 -8.82 1.54
CA GLY A 98 -16.32 -10.09 0.97
C GLY A 98 -17.35 -11.22 1.12
N THR A 99 -16.98 -12.43 0.71
CA THR A 99 -17.83 -13.62 0.86
C THR A 99 -17.92 -14.13 2.30
N ARG A 100 -16.90 -13.86 3.14
CA ARG A 100 -16.85 -14.27 4.55
C ARG A 100 -17.96 -13.65 5.40
N ARG A 101 -18.26 -12.36 5.18
CA ARG A 101 -19.39 -11.64 5.77
C ARG A 101 -20.19 -11.01 4.65
N ASN A 102 -21.12 -11.80 4.12
CA ASN A 102 -21.91 -11.45 2.96
C ASN A 102 -23.09 -10.54 3.38
N PRO A 103 -23.41 -9.46 2.63
CA PRO A 103 -24.56 -8.62 2.91
C PRO A 103 -25.90 -9.38 3.01
N ARG A 104 -26.00 -10.53 2.32
CA ARG A 104 -27.20 -11.38 2.27
C ARG A 104 -27.37 -12.28 3.49
N SER A 105 -26.34 -12.45 4.33
CA SER A 105 -26.37 -13.38 5.48
C SER A 105 -26.61 -12.69 6.83
N GLY A 106 -26.93 -11.39 6.82
CA GLY A 106 -27.04 -10.59 8.03
C GLY A 106 -25.71 -9.93 8.39
N VAL A 107 -25.70 -8.60 8.35
CA VAL A 107 -24.56 -7.72 8.64
C VAL A 107 -25.09 -6.44 9.25
N SER A 108 -24.25 -5.75 10.03
CA SER A 108 -24.51 -4.38 10.47
C SER A 108 -23.91 -3.39 9.48
N ASP A 109 -24.47 -2.19 9.37
CA ASP A 109 -23.89 -1.12 8.54
C ASP A 109 -22.44 -0.80 8.97
N SER A 110 -22.15 -0.89 10.26
CA SER A 110 -20.81 -0.72 10.82
C SER A 110 -19.80 -1.78 10.39
N ASP A 111 -20.23 -2.96 9.91
CA ASP A 111 -19.31 -3.99 9.41
C ASP A 111 -18.65 -3.59 8.08
N PHE A 112 -19.24 -2.63 7.35
CA PHE A 112 -18.71 -2.09 6.09
C PHE A 112 -17.78 -0.90 6.28
N LEU A 113 -17.63 -0.42 7.52
CA LEU A 113 -16.77 0.71 7.85
C LEU A 113 -15.37 0.24 8.25
N PHE A 114 -14.40 1.11 8.03
CA PHE A 114 -13.01 0.93 8.40
C PHE A 114 -12.87 0.91 9.92
N HIS A 115 -12.25 -0.15 10.44
CA HIS A 115 -11.95 -0.31 11.85
C HIS A 115 -10.44 -0.47 12.06
N MET A 116 -9.87 0.34 12.93
CA MET A 116 -8.45 0.29 13.25
C MET A 116 -8.19 0.45 14.75
N GLN A 117 -7.31 -0.41 15.26
CA GLN A 117 -6.77 -0.32 16.60
C GLN A 117 -5.43 0.39 16.55
N GLY A 118 -5.44 1.73 16.47
CA GLY A 118 -4.25 2.53 16.14
C GLY A 118 -3.03 2.28 17.06
N LYS A 119 -3.23 2.28 18.39
CA LYS A 119 -2.13 2.05 19.35
C LYS A 119 -1.57 0.62 19.27
N PRO A 120 -2.38 -0.46 19.30
CA PRO A 120 -1.90 -1.80 19.03
C PRO A 120 -1.17 -1.95 17.68
N LEU A 121 -1.75 -1.43 16.60
CA LEU A 121 -1.17 -1.50 15.26
C LEU A 121 0.20 -0.81 15.19
N PHE A 122 0.32 0.39 15.75
CA PHE A 122 1.58 1.13 15.80
C PHE A 122 2.67 0.37 16.56
N ARG A 123 2.34 -0.23 17.72
CA ARG A 123 3.29 -1.03 18.50
C ARG A 123 3.74 -2.27 17.73
N PHE A 124 2.80 -2.95 17.08
CA PHE A 124 3.10 -4.11 16.25
C PHE A 124 4.04 -3.73 15.09
N ALA A 125 3.68 -2.72 14.29
CA ALA A 125 4.51 -2.25 13.18
C ALA A 125 5.90 -1.78 13.65
N SER A 126 5.97 -1.02 14.74
CA SER A 126 7.23 -0.53 15.31
C SER A 126 8.15 -1.67 15.74
N SER A 127 7.62 -2.80 16.23
CA SER A 127 8.44 -3.96 16.60
C SER A 127 9.08 -4.69 15.41
N LEU A 128 8.61 -4.43 14.19
CA LEU A 128 9.08 -5.09 12.97
C LEU A 128 10.05 -4.22 12.15
N ILE A 129 10.04 -2.91 12.38
CA ILE A 129 10.59 -1.93 11.44
C ILE A 129 12.12 -1.95 11.37
N GLU A 130 12.81 -2.12 12.49
CA GLU A 130 14.28 -2.13 12.54
C GLU A 130 14.85 -3.33 11.77
N ASP A 131 14.34 -4.52 12.07
CA ASP A 131 14.74 -5.75 11.39
C ASP A 131 14.37 -5.72 9.91
N TYR A 132 13.20 -5.16 9.56
CA TYR A 132 12.76 -4.98 8.18
C TYR A 132 13.73 -4.08 7.40
N PHE A 133 14.10 -2.91 7.94
CA PHE A 133 15.05 -2.00 7.28
C PHE A 133 16.43 -2.63 7.15
N SER A 134 16.89 -3.37 8.17
CA SER A 134 18.15 -4.11 8.10
C SER A 134 18.15 -5.11 6.95
N ARG A 135 17.09 -5.92 6.80
CA ARG A 135 16.93 -6.86 5.68
C ARG A 135 16.88 -6.15 4.32
N LEU A 136 16.15 -5.05 4.22
CA LEU A 136 16.06 -4.27 2.97
C LEU A 136 17.43 -3.71 2.56
N LEU A 137 18.15 -3.09 3.50
CA LEU A 137 19.47 -2.51 3.23
C LEU A 137 20.49 -3.59 2.85
N GLN A 138 20.44 -4.77 3.46
CA GLN A 138 21.30 -5.91 3.09
C GLN A 138 21.07 -6.42 1.65
N LYS A 139 19.89 -6.20 1.06
CA LYS A 139 19.64 -6.51 -0.37
C LYS A 139 20.26 -5.47 -1.31
N SER A 140 20.76 -4.37 -0.77
CA SER A 140 21.46 -3.31 -1.48
C SER A 140 22.90 -3.21 -1.00
N SER A 141 23.70 -2.37 -1.66
CA SER A 141 25.01 -1.96 -1.14
C SER A 141 24.99 -0.56 -0.52
N LEU A 142 23.79 -0.07 -0.17
CA LEU A 142 23.57 1.28 0.35
C LEU A 142 23.62 1.32 1.88
N GLN A 143 24.03 2.47 2.39
CA GLN A 143 23.86 2.89 3.77
C GLN A 143 22.75 3.94 3.87
N LEU A 144 22.23 4.16 5.08
CA LEU A 144 21.22 5.21 5.32
C LEU A 144 21.71 6.61 4.88
N SER A 145 23.02 6.89 4.98
CA SER A 145 23.63 8.14 4.53
C SER A 145 23.57 8.36 3.01
N ASP A 146 23.38 7.29 2.24
CA ASP A 146 23.25 7.38 0.78
C ASP A 146 21.83 7.77 0.34
N ILE A 147 20.87 7.77 1.27
CA ILE A 147 19.46 8.07 1.02
C ILE A 147 19.23 9.57 1.15
N GLY A 148 19.10 10.26 0.02
CA GLY A 148 18.80 11.70 0.01
C GLY A 148 17.37 12.07 0.41
N THR A 149 16.41 11.15 0.28
CA THR A 149 14.99 11.40 0.58
C THR A 149 14.27 10.12 0.96
N VAL A 150 13.41 10.20 1.98
CA VAL A 150 12.46 9.14 2.36
C VAL A 150 11.05 9.59 2.02
N VAL A 151 10.32 8.79 1.25
CA VAL A 151 8.92 9.05 0.88
C VAL A 151 8.03 7.96 1.47
N PRO A 152 7.51 8.14 2.70
CA PRO A 152 6.70 7.12 3.37
C PRO A 152 5.25 7.13 2.87
N HIS A 153 4.56 5.99 3.02
CA HIS A 153 3.10 6.01 3.08
C HIS A 153 2.67 6.69 4.39
N GLN A 154 1.82 7.71 4.29
CA GLN A 154 1.42 8.54 5.42
C GLN A 154 0.06 8.09 5.98
N ALA A 155 0.06 7.02 6.77
CA ALA A 155 -1.16 6.53 7.43
C ALA A 155 -1.60 7.39 8.62
N ARG A 156 -0.71 8.27 9.14
CA ARG A 156 -1.03 9.22 10.22
C ARG A 156 -0.12 10.45 10.17
N SER A 157 -0.57 11.55 10.74
CA SER A 157 0.16 12.82 10.86
C SER A 157 1.27 12.84 11.92
N SER A 158 1.68 11.69 12.48
CA SER A 158 2.71 11.65 13.52
C SER A 158 3.91 10.81 13.09
N PHE A 159 4.89 11.47 12.50
CA PHE A 159 6.30 11.18 12.76
C PHE A 159 6.79 12.28 13.71
N PRO A 160 7.36 11.98 14.90
CA PRO A 160 8.25 12.93 15.54
C PRO A 160 9.51 13.15 14.68
#